data_AF-A0A9Q3CRC5-F1
#
_entry.id   AF-A0A9Q3CRC5-F1
#
_cell.length_a   1.000
_cell.length_b   1.000
_cell.length_c   1.000
_cell.angle_alpha   90.00
_cell.angle_beta   90.00
_cell.angle_gamma   90.00
#
_symmetry.space_group_name_H-M   'P 1'
#
loop_
_entity.id
_entity.type
_entity.pdbx_description
1 polymer ?
#
loop_
_entity_poly.entity_id
_entity_poly.type
_entity_poly.pdbx_seq_one_letter_code
_entity_poly.pdbx_strand_id
1 'polypeptide(L)'
;MQYCYKSLGVPSFDQVNYEAKNPANQGAFGFASKLTFTMNRFKNLPHVDKDALLYALGWWFQADKRTGEIQRDSSKQCTGGKLIFPNEYFWIDLSKCYGLIHVVWASSTFVHYTEPAQKKKAQH
;
A
#
# COMPACT_ATOMS: atom_id res chain seq x y z
N MET A 1 7.70 16.22 11.36
CA MET A 1 6.70 15.41 10.63
C MET A 1 5.51 14.95 11.49
N GLN A 2 5.65 14.72 12.80
CA GLN A 2 4.55 14.33 13.70
C GLN A 2 3.36 15.31 13.74
N TYR A 3 3.62 16.61 13.59
CA TYR A 3 2.57 17.64 13.59
C TYR A 3 1.81 17.76 12.26
N CYS A 4 2.45 17.43 11.13
CA CYS A 4 1.90 17.70 9.80
C CYS A 4 0.73 16.78 9.44
N TYR A 5 0.75 15.53 9.93
CA TYR A 5 -0.30 14.56 9.62
C TYR A 5 -1.48 14.61 10.61
N LYS A 6 -1.25 15.05 11.87
CA LYS A 6 -2.34 15.38 12.82
C LYS A 6 -3.24 16.48 12.27
N SER A 7 -2.67 17.52 11.65
CA SER A 7 -3.45 18.59 11.01
C SER A 7 -4.21 18.16 9.75
N LEU A 8 -3.86 17.01 9.16
CA LEU A 8 -4.49 16.47 7.94
C LEU A 8 -5.53 15.38 8.24
N GLY A 9 -5.80 15.07 9.52
CA GLY A 9 -6.82 14.09 9.92
C GLY A 9 -6.48 12.64 9.59
N VAL A 10 -5.20 12.30 9.41
CA VAL A 10 -4.77 10.93 9.17
C VAL A 10 -4.79 10.15 10.50
N PRO A 11 -5.55 9.04 10.61
CA PRO A 11 -5.66 8.29 11.85
C PRO A 11 -4.36 7.57 12.21
N SER A 12 -4.22 7.31 13.49
CA SER A 12 -3.20 6.42 14.01
C SER A 12 -3.48 4.96 13.61
N PHE A 13 -2.43 4.19 13.34
CA PHE A 13 -2.50 2.75 13.06
C PHE A 13 -2.95 1.90 14.26
N ASP A 14 -2.90 2.46 15.47
CA ASP A 14 -3.41 1.80 16.68
C ASP A 14 -4.91 2.00 16.91
N GLN A 15 -5.61 2.72 16.00
CA GLN A 15 -7.04 3.00 16.11
C GLN A 15 -7.86 2.21 15.08
N VAL A 16 -8.82 1.44 15.57
CA VAL A 16 -9.78 0.68 14.75
C VAL A 16 -10.92 1.58 14.23
N ASN A 17 -11.12 2.75 14.84
CA ASN A 17 -12.18 3.69 14.49
C ASN A 17 -11.61 4.89 13.71
N TYR A 18 -11.89 4.93 12.41
CA TYR A 18 -11.54 6.04 11.51
C TYR A 18 -12.13 7.39 11.95
N GLU A 19 -13.23 7.39 12.72
CA GLU A 19 -13.97 8.59 13.13
C GLU A 19 -13.61 9.15 14.50
N ALA A 20 -12.62 8.58 15.21
CA ALA A 20 -12.28 9.06 16.54
C ALA A 20 -11.52 10.39 16.50
N LYS A 21 -12.23 11.50 16.29
CA LYS A 21 -11.81 12.89 16.58
C LYS A 21 -11.57 13.12 18.09
N ASN A 22 -11.33 12.09 18.87
CA ASN A 22 -11.07 12.21 20.30
C ASN A 22 -9.55 12.28 20.54
N PRO A 23 -9.00 13.46 20.87
CA PRO A 23 -7.56 13.62 21.12
C PRO A 23 -7.04 12.77 22.30
N ALA A 24 -7.93 12.26 23.16
CA ALA A 24 -7.57 11.35 24.25
C ALA A 24 -7.27 9.90 23.80
N ASN A 25 -7.70 9.50 22.60
CA ASN A 25 -7.45 8.16 22.05
C ASN A 25 -6.23 8.12 21.11
N GLN A 26 -5.42 9.17 21.05
CA GLN A 26 -4.21 9.21 20.22
C GLN A 26 -3.02 8.73 21.05
N GLY A 27 -2.75 7.42 21.03
CA GLY A 27 -1.58 6.84 21.68
C GLY A 27 -0.30 7.59 21.27
N ALA A 28 0.66 7.73 22.20
CA ALA A 28 1.93 8.41 21.96
C ALA A 28 2.74 7.84 20.78
N PHE A 29 2.39 6.62 20.35
CA PHE A 29 3.04 5.85 19.28
C PHE A 29 2.21 5.78 17.99
N GLY A 30 1.15 6.58 17.89
CA GLY A 30 0.13 6.44 16.88
C GLY A 30 0.46 6.95 15.47
N PHE A 31 1.68 6.76 14.99
CA PHE A 31 2.04 7.07 13.60
C PHE A 31 2.99 6.02 13.06
N ALA A 32 2.75 5.56 11.83
CA ALA A 32 3.84 5.03 11.02
C ALA A 32 4.81 6.20 10.82
N SER A 33 5.94 6.16 11.51
CA SER A 33 6.96 7.20 11.45
C SER A 33 7.63 7.29 10.08
N LYS A 34 7.30 6.38 9.16
CA LYS A 34 7.84 6.27 7.81
C LYS A 34 6.71 6.06 6.81
N LEU A 35 6.55 7.03 5.90
CA LEU A 35 5.72 6.89 4.71
C LEU A 35 6.66 6.81 3.50
N THR A 36 6.53 5.73 2.72
CA THR A 36 7.28 5.54 1.49
C THR A 36 6.31 5.54 0.32
N PHE A 37 6.64 6.29 -0.73
CA PHE A 37 5.86 6.29 -1.97
C PHE A 37 6.72 5.76 -3.11
N THR A 38 6.24 4.73 -3.79
CA THR A 38 6.90 4.14 -4.95
C THR A 38 6.03 4.30 -6.18
N MET A 39 6.62 4.71 -7.29
CA MET A 39 5.90 4.92 -8.55
C MET A 39 6.43 4.02 -9.66
N ASN A 40 5.65 3.94 -10.74
CA ASN A 40 5.97 3.17 -11.93
C ASN A 40 6.06 1.67 -11.64
N ARG A 41 6.82 0.93 -12.45
CA ARG A 41 6.99 -0.52 -12.36
C ARG A 41 7.95 -0.90 -11.22
N PHE A 42 7.73 -0.30 -10.05
CA PHE A 42 8.51 -0.59 -8.86
C PHE A 42 8.50 -2.09 -8.61
N LYS A 43 9.66 -2.59 -8.18
CA LYS A 43 9.85 -3.97 -7.75
C LYS A 43 10.86 -3.96 -6.61
N ASN A 44 10.75 -4.94 -5.75
CA ASN A 44 11.74 -5.23 -4.73
C ASN A 44 12.03 -6.73 -4.73
N LEU A 45 13.14 -7.10 -4.07
CA LEU A 45 13.50 -8.50 -3.87
C LEU A 45 12.74 -9.06 -2.66
N PRO A 46 12.57 -10.40 -2.56
CA PRO A 46 12.02 -11.04 -1.37
C PRO A 46 12.74 -10.61 -0.09
N HIS A 47 12.01 -10.11 0.90
CA HIS A 47 12.55 -9.67 2.19
C HIS A 47 11.47 -9.71 3.28
N VAL A 48 11.92 -9.59 4.54
CA VAL A 48 11.09 -9.16 5.67
C VAL A 48 11.51 -7.74 6.04
N ASP A 49 10.56 -6.94 6.52
CA ASP A 49 10.87 -5.62 7.04
C ASP A 49 11.61 -5.75 8.36
N LYS A 50 12.59 -4.88 8.57
CA LYS A 50 13.37 -4.79 9.81
C LYS A 50 13.01 -3.55 10.61
N ASP A 51 11.80 -3.05 10.43
CA ASP A 51 11.28 -1.91 11.17
C ASP A 51 10.81 -2.35 12.57
N ALA A 52 10.66 -1.38 13.47
CA ALA A 52 10.17 -1.63 14.83
C ALA A 52 8.69 -2.05 14.86
N LEU A 53 7.94 -1.80 13.79
CA LEU A 53 6.53 -2.17 13.66
C LEU A 53 6.41 -3.60 13.11
N LEU A 54 5.51 -4.39 13.70
CA LEU A 54 5.26 -5.77 13.29
C LEU A 54 4.45 -5.87 11.98
N TYR A 55 3.72 -4.81 11.65
CA TYR A 55 2.81 -4.77 10.52
C TYR A 55 3.11 -3.56 9.64
N ALA A 56 2.93 -3.74 8.33
CA ALA A 56 2.92 -2.67 7.36
C ALA A 56 1.49 -2.44 6.85
N LEU A 57 1.16 -1.18 6.56
CA LEU A 57 0.02 -0.79 5.72
C LEU A 57 0.57 -0.32 4.37
N GLY A 58 0.01 -0.87 3.31
CA GLY A 58 0.31 -0.47 1.96
C GLY A 58 -0.95 -0.03 1.23
N TRP A 59 -0.76 0.96 0.36
CA TRP A 59 -1.77 1.45 -0.55
C TRP A 59 -1.30 1.28 -1.98
N TRP A 60 -2.13 0.65 -2.80
CA TRP A 60 -1.90 0.51 -4.23
C TRP A 60 -3.06 1.09 -5.02
N PHE A 61 -2.73 1.82 -6.06
CA PHE A 61 -3.70 2.30 -7.03
C PHE A 61 -2.98 2.46 -8.37
N GLN A 62 -3.75 2.29 -9.45
CA GLN A 62 -3.28 2.66 -10.77
C GLN A 62 -3.74 4.09 -11.04
N ALA A 63 -2.86 4.94 -11.56
CA ALA A 63 -3.19 6.31 -11.93
C ALA A 63 -2.88 6.54 -13.40
N ASP A 64 -3.73 7.31 -14.07
CA ASP A 64 -3.40 7.87 -15.38
C ASP A 64 -2.17 8.77 -15.23
N LYS A 65 -1.13 8.51 -16.02
CA LYS A 65 0.13 9.24 -15.87
C LYS A 65 0.05 10.72 -16.25
N ARG A 66 -0.92 11.10 -17.08
CA ARG A 66 -1.11 12.46 -17.58
C ARG A 66 -2.01 13.26 -16.65
N THR A 67 -3.10 12.66 -16.17
CA THR A 67 -4.08 13.37 -15.32
C THR A 67 -3.84 13.16 -13.83
N GLY A 68 -3.13 12.10 -13.44
CA GLY A 68 -2.96 11.69 -12.04
C GLY A 68 -4.20 11.06 -11.42
N GLU A 69 -5.29 10.94 -12.19
CA GLU A 69 -6.55 10.38 -11.69
C GLU A 69 -6.42 8.88 -11.46
N ILE A 70 -7.00 8.39 -10.36
CA ILE A 70 -7.05 6.97 -10.06
C ILE A 70 -7.91 6.26 -11.11
N GLN A 71 -7.32 5.28 -11.76
CA GLN A 71 -7.96 4.45 -12.77
C GLN A 71 -9.01 3.54 -12.11
N ARG A 72 -10.28 3.77 -12.46
CA ARG A 72 -11.42 2.97 -11.98
C ARG A 72 -12.00 2.03 -13.04
N ASP A 73 -11.59 2.20 -14.30
CA ASP A 73 -12.06 1.39 -15.42
C ASP A 73 -11.08 0.23 -15.70
N SER A 74 -11.61 -0.99 -15.70
CA SER A 74 -10.89 -2.25 -15.82
C SER A 74 -10.21 -2.45 -17.19
N SER A 75 -10.71 -1.78 -18.23
CA SER A 75 -10.17 -1.91 -19.59
C SER A 75 -8.74 -1.36 -19.70
N LYS A 76 -8.42 -0.29 -18.95
CA LYS A 76 -7.13 0.42 -18.99
C LYS A 76 -6.10 -0.09 -17.97
N GLN A 77 -6.38 -1.21 -17.30
CA GLN A 77 -5.48 -1.73 -16.27
C GLN A 77 -4.14 -2.21 -16.81
N CYS A 78 -3.09 -1.96 -16.05
CA CYS A 78 -1.81 -2.66 -16.18
C CYS A 78 -1.96 -4.12 -15.74
N THR A 79 -1.17 -5.02 -16.31
CA THR A 79 -1.07 -6.42 -15.89
C THR A 79 0.09 -6.62 -14.91
N GLY A 80 0.12 -7.74 -14.17
CA GLY A 80 1.20 -8.01 -13.20
C GLY A 80 1.07 -7.19 -11.92
N GLY A 81 2.19 -6.76 -11.33
CA GLY A 81 2.15 -5.94 -10.12
C GLY A 81 1.71 -6.71 -8.87
N LYS A 82 2.01 -8.00 -8.77
CA LYS A 82 1.57 -8.82 -7.64
C LYS A 82 2.32 -8.47 -6.37
N LEU A 83 1.64 -8.47 -5.23
CA LEU A 83 2.27 -8.58 -3.91
C LEU A 83 2.32 -10.06 -3.54
N ILE A 84 3.51 -10.62 -3.40
CA ILE A 84 3.75 -12.06 -3.27
C ILE A 84 4.29 -12.38 -1.89
N PHE A 85 3.77 -13.46 -1.29
CA PHE A 85 4.20 -14.05 -0.03
C PHE A 85 4.70 -15.47 -0.32
N PRO A 86 5.97 -15.62 -0.75
CA PRO A 86 6.45 -16.85 -1.37
C PRO A 86 6.46 -18.05 -0.42
N ASN A 87 6.70 -17.84 0.88
CA ASN A 87 6.76 -18.92 1.87
C ASN A 87 5.38 -19.38 2.32
N GLU A 88 4.38 -18.53 2.11
CA GLU A 88 2.98 -18.73 2.43
C GLU A 88 2.19 -19.21 1.21
N TYR A 89 2.86 -19.36 0.06
CA TYR A 89 2.31 -19.88 -1.19
C TYR A 89 1.09 -19.13 -1.74
N PHE A 90 1.00 -17.82 -1.48
CA PHE A 90 -0.07 -16.98 -2.02
C PHE A 90 0.44 -15.63 -2.53
N TRP A 91 -0.41 -14.97 -3.31
CA TRP A 91 -0.17 -13.61 -3.78
C TRP A 91 -1.49 -12.85 -3.92
N ILE A 92 -1.37 -11.53 -3.84
CA ILE A 92 -2.44 -10.59 -4.15
C ILE A 92 -2.18 -10.07 -5.58
N ASP A 93 -3.07 -10.42 -6.50
CA ASP A 93 -3.02 -9.93 -7.88
C ASP A 93 -3.63 -8.54 -7.99
N LEU A 94 -2.80 -7.52 -7.74
CA LEU A 94 -3.22 -6.11 -7.75
C LEU A 94 -3.73 -5.65 -9.13
N SER A 95 -3.42 -6.37 -10.22
CA SER A 95 -3.99 -6.07 -11.55
C SER A 95 -5.48 -6.36 -11.64
N LYS A 96 -6.02 -7.21 -10.76
CA LYS A 96 -7.44 -7.57 -10.68
C LYS A 96 -8.22 -6.75 -9.65
N CYS A 97 -7.55 -5.83 -8.97
CA CYS A 97 -8.16 -4.96 -7.98
C CYS A 97 -8.43 -3.56 -8.57
N TYR A 98 -9.46 -2.87 -8.09
CA TYR A 98 -9.95 -1.61 -8.65
C TYR A 98 -9.92 -0.49 -7.61
N GLY A 99 -9.66 0.74 -8.08
CA GLY A 99 -9.62 1.91 -7.21
C GLY A 99 -8.41 1.91 -6.28
N LEU A 100 -8.64 2.31 -5.02
CA LEU A 100 -7.62 2.35 -3.98
C LEU A 100 -7.65 1.05 -3.18
N ILE A 101 -6.53 0.34 -3.17
CA ILE A 101 -6.38 -0.96 -2.54
C ILE A 101 -5.62 -0.77 -1.25
N HIS A 102 -6.18 -1.23 -0.14
CA HIS A 102 -5.54 -1.20 1.18
C HIS A 102 -5.16 -2.62 1.58
N VAL A 103 -3.90 -2.85 1.96
CA VAL A 103 -3.44 -4.14 2.48
C VAL A 103 -2.67 -3.92 3.76
N VAL A 104 -3.02 -4.68 4.80
CA VAL A 104 -2.24 -4.79 6.03
C VAL A 104 -1.65 -6.19 6.09
N TRP A 105 -0.35 -6.31 6.38
CA TRP A 105 0.32 -7.60 6.52
C TRP A 105 1.38 -7.57 7.62
N ALA A 106 1.70 -8.73 8.19
CA ALA A 106 2.76 -8.91 9.18
C ALA A 106 4.14 -8.85 8.50
N SER A 107 4.59 -7.65 8.15
CA SER A 107 5.75 -7.43 7.28
C SER A 107 7.09 -7.81 7.92
N SER A 108 7.15 -7.85 9.25
CA SER A 108 8.31 -8.36 10.00
C SER A 108 8.38 -9.89 10.05
N THR A 109 7.31 -10.58 9.68
CA THR A 109 7.17 -12.03 9.81
C THR A 109 7.18 -12.72 8.46
N PHE A 110 6.37 -12.24 7.51
CA PHE A 110 6.22 -12.86 6.21
C PHE A 110 7.20 -12.28 5.20
N VAL A 111 7.97 -13.16 4.55
CA VAL A 111 8.77 -12.76 3.40
C VAL A 111 7.80 -12.24 2.35
N HIS A 112 8.08 -11.08 1.77
CA HIS A 112 7.22 -10.48 0.77
C HIS A 112 8.02 -9.72 -0.29
N TYR A 113 7.42 -9.55 -1.45
CA TYR A 113 7.92 -8.67 -2.51
C TYR A 113 6.82 -8.31 -3.50
N THR A 114 7.06 -7.23 -4.25
CA THR A 114 6.22 -6.75 -5.33
C THR A 114 6.90 -7.02 -6.67
N GLU A 115 6.18 -7.69 -7.56
CA GLU A 115 6.57 -7.82 -8.95
C GLU A 115 6.30 -6.53 -9.73
N PRO A 116 7.06 -6.26 -10.80
CA PRO A 116 6.82 -5.09 -11.63
C PRO A 116 5.45 -5.19 -12.32
N ALA A 117 4.70 -4.09 -12.32
CA ALA A 117 3.57 -3.94 -13.23
C ALA A 117 4.04 -3.89 -14.70
N GLN A 118 3.20 -4.37 -15.59
CA GLN A 118 3.41 -4.38 -17.04
C GLN A 118 2.32 -3.55 -17.71
N LYS A 119 2.69 -2.77 -18.73
CA LYS A 119 1.69 -2.12 -19.58
C LYS A 119 0.96 -3.22 -20.36
N LYS A 120 -0.37 -3.13 -20.46
CA LYS A 120 -1.10 -3.92 -21.47
C LYS A 120 -0.49 -3.58 -22.84
N LYS A 121 -0.06 -4.61 -23.57
CA LYS A 121 0.28 -4.44 -24.99
C LYS A 121 -1.02 -4.09 -25.71
N ALA A 122 -0.98 -3.08 -26.60
CA ALA A 122 -2.09 -2.84 -27.50
C ALA A 122 -2.31 -4.12 -28.32
N GLN A 123 -3.54 -4.62 -28.33
CA GLN A 123 -3.93 -5.65 -29.28
C GLN A 123 -4.07 -4.94 -30.63
N HIS A 124 -3.19 -5.27 -31.57
CA HIS A 124 -3.29 -4.89 -32.98
C HIS A 124 -4.13 -5.93 -33.72
#